data_AF-A0A2N4YQ14-F1
#
_entry.id   AF-A0A2N4YQ14-F1
#
_cell.length_a   1.000
_cell.length_b   1.000
_cell.length_c   1.000
_cell.angle_alpha   90.00
_cell.angle_beta   90.00
_cell.angle_gamma   90.00
#
_symmetry.space_group_name_H-M   'P 1'
#
loop_
_entity.id
_entity.type
_entity.pdbx_description
1 polymer ?
#
loop_
_entity_poly.entity_id
_entity_poly.type
_entity_poly.pdbx_seq_one_letter_code
_entity_poly.pdbx_strand_id
1 'polypeptide(L)'
;AGASVEQALNLALAEDRFREYRQVAAIDANGEVAAFSGEHTLGIGGTLAGDNCVAAGNMLASHEVIAAMVAAFETASGELASRLLAGLRAGIAAGGEAGPVHSAAVKVVDDYPWPVVDLRIDWAETDPLAALEQLWLAWEPQMDAYITRALDPRDAPAYGVPGDE
;
A
#
# COMPACT_ATOMS: atom_id res chain seq x y z
N ALA A 1 -4.62 -22.16 -9.50
CA ALA A 1 -4.78 -21.28 -8.31
C ALA A 1 -5.35 -22.12 -7.16
N GLY A 2 -4.96 -21.82 -5.91
CA GLY A 2 -5.20 -22.66 -4.73
C GLY A 2 -3.95 -22.96 -3.89
N ALA A 3 -2.84 -22.28 -4.18
CA ALA A 3 -1.63 -22.34 -3.35
C ALA A 3 -1.82 -21.48 -2.10
N SER A 4 -1.30 -21.91 -0.94
CA SER A 4 -1.21 -21.06 0.25
C SER A 4 -0.32 -19.85 -0.01
N VAL A 5 -0.41 -18.81 0.82
CA VAL A 5 0.44 -17.61 0.73
C VAL A 5 1.93 -17.98 0.75
N GLU A 6 2.32 -18.94 1.58
CA GLU A 6 3.69 -19.45 1.67
C GLU A 6 4.12 -20.17 0.38
N GLN A 7 3.25 -21.01 -0.19
CA GLN A 7 3.53 -21.69 -1.46
C GLN A 7 3.66 -20.69 -2.61
N ALA A 8 2.79 -19.68 -2.68
CA ALA A 8 2.84 -18.64 -3.69
C ALA A 8 4.15 -17.84 -3.59
N LEU A 9 4.54 -17.45 -2.37
CA LEU A 9 5.81 -16.76 -2.12
C LEU A 9 7.01 -17.62 -2.54
N ASN A 10 7.03 -18.90 -2.14
CA ASN A 10 8.12 -19.80 -2.49
C ASN A 10 8.23 -20.05 -3.99
N LEU A 11 7.11 -20.16 -4.70
CA LEU A 11 7.08 -20.27 -6.17
C LEU A 11 7.65 -19.01 -6.82
N ALA A 12 7.22 -17.81 -6.40
CA ALA A 12 7.73 -16.55 -6.92
C ALA A 12 9.25 -16.40 -6.70
N LEU A 13 9.75 -16.81 -5.53
CA LEU A 13 11.17 -16.73 -5.18
C LEU A 13 12.04 -17.81 -5.85
N ALA A 14 11.46 -18.95 -6.24
CA ALA A 14 12.21 -20.05 -6.87
C ALA A 14 12.77 -19.67 -8.24
N GLU A 15 12.15 -18.70 -8.91
CA GLU A 15 12.57 -18.23 -10.23
C GLU A 15 13.54 -17.03 -10.17
N ASP A 16 13.69 -16.37 -9.02
CA ASP A 16 14.63 -15.25 -8.83
C ASP A 16 16.02 -15.76 -8.44
N ARG A 17 16.95 -15.69 -9.40
CA ARG A 17 18.37 -16.06 -9.23
C ARG A 17 19.13 -15.21 -8.19
N PHE A 18 18.55 -14.10 -7.75
CA PHE A 18 19.14 -13.14 -6.82
C PHE A 18 18.20 -12.86 -5.64
N ARG A 19 17.36 -13.83 -5.27
CA ARG A 19 16.40 -13.69 -4.16
C ARG A 19 17.06 -13.21 -2.87
N GLU A 20 18.30 -13.57 -2.60
CA GLU A 20 19.08 -13.14 -1.44
C GLU A 20 19.24 -11.60 -1.32
N TYR A 21 19.00 -10.85 -2.41
CA TYR A 21 18.97 -9.38 -2.46
C TYR A 21 17.56 -8.78 -2.45
N ARG A 22 16.53 -9.57 -2.11
CA ARG A 22 15.12 -9.16 -2.15
C ARG A 22 14.49 -9.24 -0.76
N GLN A 23 13.50 -8.39 -0.56
CA GLN A 23 12.53 -8.50 0.52
C GLN A 23 11.14 -8.58 -0.09
N VAL A 24 10.34 -9.55 0.31
CA VAL A 24 8.98 -9.78 -0.19
C VAL A 24 8.08 -10.12 0.98
N ALA A 25 6.94 -9.45 1.08
CA ALA A 25 5.86 -9.80 1.99
C ALA A 25 4.58 -10.03 1.17
N ALA A 26 3.80 -11.03 1.57
CA ALA A 26 2.54 -11.39 0.97
C ALA A 26 1.51 -11.65 2.07
N ILE A 27 0.27 -11.27 1.80
CA ILE A 27 -0.90 -11.55 2.64
C ILE A 27 -2.01 -12.10 1.73
N ASP A 28 -2.77 -13.09 2.19
CA ASP A 28 -3.91 -13.61 1.46
C ASP A 28 -5.26 -13.03 1.95
N ALA A 29 -6.36 -13.45 1.30
CA ALA A 29 -7.71 -12.97 1.63
C ALA A 29 -8.23 -13.44 3.00
N ASN A 30 -7.56 -14.41 3.64
CA ASN A 30 -7.86 -14.85 5.02
C ASN A 30 -6.98 -14.14 6.05
N GLY A 31 -6.08 -13.24 5.62
CA GLY A 31 -5.11 -12.56 6.48
C GLY A 31 -3.88 -13.40 6.80
N GLU A 32 -3.67 -14.56 6.16
CA GLU A 32 -2.44 -15.34 6.34
C GLU A 32 -1.26 -14.61 5.67
N VAL A 33 -0.16 -14.46 6.41
CA VAL A 33 1.03 -13.72 5.95
C VAL A 33 2.19 -14.68 5.72
N ALA A 34 2.89 -14.51 4.61
CA ALA A 34 4.23 -15.05 4.41
C ALA A 34 5.20 -13.93 4.02
N ALA A 35 6.43 -14.01 4.51
CA ALA A 35 7.45 -13.03 4.22
C ALA A 35 8.82 -13.68 4.04
N PHE A 36 9.64 -13.04 3.24
CA PHE A 36 11.01 -13.44 2.97
C PHE A 36 11.90 -12.19 2.96
N SER A 37 13.03 -12.27 3.65
CA SER A 37 14.07 -11.26 3.65
C SER A 37 15.39 -11.95 3.35
N GLY A 38 15.99 -11.62 2.21
CA GLY A 38 17.26 -12.20 1.80
C GLY A 38 18.43 -11.70 2.66
N GLU A 39 19.49 -12.50 2.75
CA GLU A 39 20.66 -12.22 3.59
C GLU A 39 21.47 -10.97 3.17
N HIS A 40 21.21 -10.42 1.98
CA HIS A 40 21.83 -9.20 1.48
C HIS A 40 20.91 -7.97 1.54
N THR A 41 19.77 -8.08 2.23
CA THR A 41 18.91 -6.92 2.52
C THR A 41 19.65 -5.90 3.37
N LEU A 42 19.54 -4.62 3.02
CA LEU A 42 20.36 -3.56 3.59
C LEU A 42 19.83 -3.04 4.94
N GLY A 43 20.75 -2.73 5.85
CA GLY A 43 20.47 -2.00 7.09
C GLY A 43 19.57 -2.76 8.07
N ILE A 44 18.85 -2.00 8.90
CA ILE A 44 17.82 -2.56 9.77
C ILE A 44 16.62 -2.90 8.88
N GLY A 45 16.28 -4.18 8.83
CA GLY A 45 15.13 -4.67 8.08
C GLY A 45 14.23 -5.53 8.96
N GLY A 46 12.98 -5.66 8.55
CA GLY A 46 12.02 -6.46 9.29
C GLY A 46 10.70 -6.63 8.55
N THR A 47 9.90 -7.53 9.10
CA THR A 47 8.52 -7.73 8.69
C THR A 47 7.69 -8.01 9.93
N LEU A 48 6.52 -7.40 10.01
CA LEU A 48 5.59 -7.56 11.12
C LEU A 48 4.18 -7.78 10.55
N ALA A 49 3.60 -8.93 10.88
CA ALA A 49 2.19 -9.21 10.62
C ALA A 49 1.33 -8.57 11.72
N GLY A 50 0.19 -8.00 11.33
CA GLY A 50 -0.87 -7.55 12.21
C GLY A 50 -2.21 -8.17 11.81
N ASP A 51 -3.29 -7.66 12.37
CA ASP A 51 -4.65 -8.07 12.02
C ASP A 51 -5.00 -7.58 10.60
N ASN A 52 -5.08 -8.54 9.66
CA ASN A 52 -5.34 -8.30 8.23
C ASN A 52 -4.34 -7.33 7.56
N CYS A 53 -3.09 -7.29 8.04
CA CYS A 53 -2.04 -6.49 7.42
C CYS A 53 -0.63 -7.07 7.63
N VAL A 54 0.31 -6.58 6.84
CA VAL A 54 1.73 -6.83 7.02
C VAL A 54 2.52 -5.56 6.68
N ALA A 55 3.42 -5.15 7.56
CA ALA A 55 4.39 -4.10 7.29
C ALA A 55 5.77 -4.74 7.08
N ALA A 56 6.44 -4.39 5.99
CA ALA A 56 7.79 -4.83 5.70
C ALA A 56 8.64 -3.63 5.27
N GLY A 57 9.93 -3.64 5.64
CA GLY A 57 10.86 -2.61 5.24
C GLY A 57 12.31 -3.01 5.46
N ASN A 58 13.20 -2.33 4.75
CA ASN A 58 14.65 -2.40 4.88
C ASN A 58 15.22 -0.99 4.92
N MET A 59 16.49 -0.85 5.28
CA MET A 59 17.11 0.45 5.56
C MET A 59 16.30 1.28 6.55
N LEU A 60 15.65 0.68 7.55
CA LEU A 60 14.83 1.40 8.51
C LEU A 60 15.69 2.15 9.53
N ALA A 61 15.18 3.26 10.07
CA ALA A 61 15.79 3.93 11.22
C ALA A 61 15.83 3.00 12.45
N SER A 62 14.80 2.17 12.64
CA SER A 62 14.71 1.15 13.68
C SER A 62 13.52 0.20 13.44
N HIS A 63 13.38 -0.86 14.26
CA HIS A 63 12.23 -1.79 14.15
C HIS A 63 10.89 -1.18 14.58
N GLU A 64 10.92 -0.09 15.35
CA GLU A 64 9.76 0.67 15.78
C GLU A 64 8.97 1.25 14.60
N VAL A 65 9.62 1.45 13.44
CA VAL A 65 8.97 1.93 12.22
C VAL A 65 7.84 1.01 11.78
N ILE A 66 8.12 -0.28 11.56
CA ILE A 66 7.10 -1.25 11.13
C ILE A 66 6.07 -1.54 12.22
N ALA A 67 6.47 -1.45 13.50
CA ALA A 67 5.54 -1.57 14.63
C ALA A 67 4.53 -0.41 14.67
N ALA A 68 4.99 0.82 14.44
CA ALA A 68 4.13 1.99 14.36
C ALA A 68 3.18 1.92 13.16
N MET A 69 3.66 1.43 12.01
CA MET A 69 2.83 1.24 10.81
C MET A 69 1.65 0.28 11.08
N VAL A 70 1.93 -0.90 11.66
CA VAL A 70 0.91 -1.90 11.98
C VAL A 70 -0.10 -1.33 12.98
N ALA A 71 0.37 -0.76 14.09
CA ALA A 71 -0.50 -0.22 15.13
C ALA A 71 -1.42 0.90 14.60
N ALA A 72 -0.91 1.79 13.74
CA ALA A 72 -1.71 2.86 13.15
C ALA A 72 -2.74 2.32 12.15
N PHE A 73 -2.39 1.31 11.33
CA PHE A 73 -3.32 0.68 10.41
C PHE A 73 -4.48 -0.04 11.13
N GLU A 74 -4.16 -0.75 12.22
CA GLU A 74 -5.14 -1.51 13.01
C GLU A 74 -6.11 -0.59 13.77
N THR A 75 -5.65 0.60 14.17
CA THR A 75 -6.47 1.56 14.93
C THR A 75 -7.21 2.56 14.04
N ALA A 76 -6.78 2.74 12.79
CA ALA A 76 -7.44 3.62 11.83
C ALA A 76 -8.78 3.03 11.35
N SER A 77 -9.71 3.92 11.02
CA SER A 77 -11.04 3.60 10.50
C SER A 77 -11.30 4.30 9.17
N GLY A 78 -12.40 3.94 8.50
CA GLY A 78 -12.76 4.45 7.18
C GLY A 78 -12.20 3.58 6.05
N GLU A 79 -12.07 4.19 4.86
CA GLU A 79 -11.58 3.54 3.65
C GLU A 79 -10.22 2.86 3.84
N LEU A 80 -9.99 1.75 3.15
CA LEU A 80 -8.73 1.01 3.24
C LEU A 80 -7.52 1.90 2.88
N ALA A 81 -7.67 2.78 1.89
CA ALA A 81 -6.63 3.75 1.53
C ALA A 81 -6.27 4.69 2.69
N SER A 82 -7.27 5.21 3.43
CA SER A 82 -7.05 6.04 4.62
C SER A 82 -6.28 5.29 5.71
N ARG A 83 -6.61 4.01 5.94
CA ARG A 83 -5.91 3.16 6.93
C ARG A 83 -4.46 2.88 6.52
N LEU A 84 -4.21 2.61 5.23
CA LEU A 84 -2.86 2.43 4.68
C LEU A 84 -2.02 3.70 4.82
N LEU A 85 -2.59 4.87 4.49
CA LEU A 85 -1.92 6.16 4.66
C LEU A 85 -1.59 6.46 6.12
N ALA A 86 -2.50 6.13 7.06
CA ALA A 86 -2.23 6.26 8.49
C ALA A 86 -1.03 5.39 8.93
N GLY A 87 -0.93 4.16 8.41
CA GLY A 87 0.23 3.30 8.59
C GLY A 87 1.52 3.95 8.10
N LEU A 88 1.54 4.41 6.84
CA LEU A 88 2.71 5.11 6.26
C LEU A 88 3.13 6.33 7.11
N ARG A 89 2.15 7.15 7.54
CA ARG A 89 2.42 8.37 8.32
C ARG A 89 3.04 8.04 9.68
N ALA A 90 2.53 7.01 10.35
CA ALA A 90 3.10 6.54 11.62
C ALA A 90 4.52 5.98 11.46
N GLY A 91 4.78 5.25 10.36
CA GLY A 91 6.12 4.75 10.03
C GLY A 91 7.13 5.89 9.85
N ILE A 92 6.78 6.92 9.08
CA ILE A 92 7.62 8.12 8.92
C ILE A 92 7.84 8.82 10.26
N ALA A 93 6.79 9.00 11.06
CA ALA A 93 6.89 9.63 12.38
C ALA A 93 7.77 8.85 13.36
N ALA A 94 7.84 7.52 13.22
CA ALA A 94 8.73 6.64 13.99
C ALA A 94 10.18 6.63 13.48
N GLY A 95 10.50 7.38 12.43
CA GLY A 95 11.86 7.56 11.91
C GLY A 95 12.01 7.21 10.43
N GLY A 96 11.09 6.42 9.86
CA GLY A 96 11.08 6.08 8.44
C GLY A 96 12.31 5.27 7.97
N GLU A 97 12.57 5.36 6.67
CA GLU A 97 13.80 4.85 6.06
C GLU A 97 15.01 5.74 6.43
N ALA A 98 16.20 5.15 6.51
CA ALA A 98 17.48 5.78 6.69
C ALA A 98 17.89 6.55 5.43
N GLY A 99 17.29 7.73 5.24
CA GLY A 99 17.55 8.60 4.11
C GLY A 99 16.37 9.52 3.80
N PRO A 100 16.49 10.39 2.79
CA PRO A 100 15.37 11.18 2.31
C PRO A 100 14.34 10.29 1.61
N VAL A 101 13.07 10.48 1.95
CA VAL A 101 11.95 9.81 1.27
C VAL A 101 11.47 10.72 0.13
N HIS A 102 11.52 10.22 -1.09
CA HIS A 102 11.15 10.97 -2.30
C HIS A 102 9.88 10.47 -2.99
N SER A 103 9.41 9.27 -2.67
CA SER A 103 8.23 8.69 -3.29
C SER A 103 7.26 8.13 -2.25
N ALA A 104 5.98 8.07 -2.62
CA ALA A 104 4.93 7.42 -1.85
C ALA A 104 3.82 6.96 -2.81
N ALA A 105 3.20 5.83 -2.52
CA ALA A 105 2.11 5.30 -3.32
C ALA A 105 1.09 4.55 -2.47
N VAL A 106 -0.16 4.52 -2.92
CA VAL A 106 -1.22 3.67 -2.38
C VAL A 106 -2.00 3.05 -3.53
N LYS A 107 -2.27 1.76 -3.44
CA LYS A 107 -3.04 1.01 -4.42
C LYS A 107 -4.04 0.11 -3.72
N VAL A 108 -5.31 0.21 -4.09
CA VAL A 108 -6.41 -0.58 -3.54
C VAL A 108 -7.20 -1.20 -4.69
N VAL A 109 -7.44 -2.50 -4.57
CA VAL A 109 -8.28 -3.30 -5.47
C VAL A 109 -9.44 -3.84 -4.63
N ASP A 110 -10.63 -3.83 -5.21
CA ASP A 110 -11.86 -4.35 -4.61
C ASP A 110 -12.39 -5.50 -5.48
N ASP A 111 -13.70 -5.75 -5.51
CA ASP A 111 -14.37 -6.79 -6.31
C ASP A 111 -14.26 -6.63 -7.85
N TYR A 112 -13.41 -5.73 -8.33
CA TYR A 112 -13.21 -5.42 -9.75
C TYR A 112 -11.81 -5.83 -10.24
N PRO A 113 -11.64 -6.20 -11.53
CA PRO A 113 -10.34 -6.57 -12.08
C PRO A 113 -9.38 -5.37 -12.26
N TRP A 114 -9.75 -4.17 -11.80
CA TRP A 114 -8.93 -2.96 -11.83
C TRP A 114 -8.85 -2.32 -10.43
N PRO A 115 -7.78 -1.55 -10.13
CA PRO A 115 -7.69 -0.82 -8.88
C PRO A 115 -8.71 0.32 -8.82
N VAL A 116 -9.41 0.43 -7.69
CA VAL A 116 -10.32 1.56 -7.37
C VAL A 116 -9.54 2.76 -6.82
N VAL A 117 -8.32 2.53 -6.33
CA VAL A 117 -7.34 3.56 -5.95
C VAL A 117 -5.98 3.15 -6.53
N ASP A 118 -5.35 4.03 -7.32
CA ASP A 118 -3.97 3.87 -7.79
C ASP A 118 -3.32 5.26 -7.83
N LEU A 119 -2.79 5.68 -6.68
CA LEU A 119 -2.28 7.03 -6.45
C LEU A 119 -0.78 6.99 -6.16
N ARG A 120 -0.02 7.83 -6.85
CA ARG A 120 1.45 7.81 -6.80
C ARG A 120 2.03 9.20 -6.81
N ILE A 121 3.01 9.41 -5.94
CA ILE A 121 3.98 10.50 -5.98
C ILE A 121 5.32 9.84 -6.30
N ASP A 122 5.73 9.88 -7.57
CA ASP A 122 6.95 9.21 -8.02
C ASP A 122 8.22 9.98 -7.66
N TRP A 123 8.11 11.30 -7.47
CA TRP A 123 9.19 12.15 -6.98
C TRP A 123 8.64 13.42 -6.34
N ALA A 124 9.07 13.70 -5.12
CA ALA A 124 8.94 15.01 -4.46
C ALA A 124 10.24 15.37 -3.75
N GLU A 125 10.58 16.67 -3.76
CA GLU A 125 11.74 17.18 -3.02
C GLU A 125 11.53 17.09 -1.50
N THR A 126 10.28 17.20 -1.04
CA THR A 126 9.92 17.17 0.38
C THR A 126 8.57 16.50 0.58
N ASP A 127 8.49 15.66 1.62
CA ASP A 127 7.26 15.00 2.12
C ASP A 127 6.31 14.49 1.03
N PRO A 128 6.73 13.49 0.24
CA PRO A 128 5.87 12.86 -0.77
C PRO A 128 4.60 12.26 -0.16
N LEU A 129 4.61 11.88 1.12
CA LEU A 129 3.43 11.33 1.78
C LEU A 129 2.36 12.41 1.99
N ALA A 130 2.73 13.64 2.35
CA ALA A 130 1.76 14.73 2.42
C ALA A 130 1.11 15.01 1.06
N ALA A 131 1.90 14.99 -0.02
CA ALA A 131 1.36 15.13 -1.37
C ALA A 131 0.40 13.99 -1.74
N LEU A 132 0.73 12.75 -1.34
CA LEU A 132 -0.14 11.59 -1.55
C LEU A 132 -1.45 11.69 -0.75
N GLU A 133 -1.39 12.15 0.51
CA GLU A 133 -2.57 12.39 1.34
C GLU A 133 -3.50 13.45 0.72
N GLN A 134 -2.94 14.52 0.15
CA GLN A 134 -3.75 15.52 -0.59
C GLN A 134 -4.38 14.92 -1.85
N LEU A 135 -3.66 14.06 -2.57
CA LEU A 135 -4.18 13.36 -3.74
C LEU A 135 -5.32 12.41 -3.37
N TRP A 136 -5.21 11.71 -2.23
CA TRP A 136 -6.28 10.87 -1.70
C TRP A 136 -7.52 11.68 -1.34
N LEU A 137 -7.38 12.79 -0.60
CA LEU A 137 -8.51 13.67 -0.26
C LEU A 137 -9.23 14.25 -1.48
N ALA A 138 -8.51 14.48 -2.58
CA ALA A 138 -9.11 14.88 -3.84
C ALA A 138 -9.85 13.73 -4.55
N TRP A 139 -9.34 12.50 -4.44
CA TRP A 139 -9.87 11.32 -5.13
C TRP A 139 -11.06 10.67 -4.42
N GLU A 140 -10.98 10.49 -3.10
CA GLU A 140 -11.98 9.80 -2.26
C GLU A 140 -13.44 10.17 -2.60
N PRO A 141 -13.84 11.46 -2.64
CA PRO A 141 -15.24 11.81 -2.91
C PRO A 141 -15.70 11.53 -4.35
N GLN A 142 -14.78 11.25 -5.27
CA GLN A 142 -15.07 10.98 -6.68
C GLN A 142 -15.08 9.48 -7.00
N MET A 143 -14.45 8.66 -6.16
CA MET A 143 -14.18 7.24 -6.40
C MET A 143 -15.44 6.46 -6.82
N ASP A 144 -16.52 6.53 -6.04
CA ASP A 144 -17.77 5.81 -6.31
C ASP A 144 -18.43 6.21 -7.62
N ALA A 145 -18.33 7.49 -8.00
CA ALA A 145 -18.87 7.98 -9.26
C ALA A 145 -18.08 7.40 -10.45
N TYR A 146 -16.76 7.21 -10.31
CA TYR A 146 -15.95 6.57 -11.35
C TYR A 146 -16.18 5.05 -11.43
N ILE A 147 -16.37 4.38 -10.29
CA ILE A 147 -16.76 2.96 -10.26
C ILE A 147 -18.12 2.79 -10.96
N THR A 148 -19.11 3.60 -10.60
CA THR A 148 -20.44 3.59 -11.24
C THR A 148 -20.32 3.81 -12.75
N ARG A 149 -19.52 4.78 -13.21
CA ARG A 149 -19.31 5.00 -14.66
C ARG A 149 -18.72 3.82 -15.38
N ALA A 150 -17.81 3.08 -14.73
CA ALA A 150 -17.21 1.89 -15.31
C ALA A 150 -18.20 0.72 -15.42
N LEU A 151 -19.14 0.61 -14.48
CA LEU A 151 -20.13 -0.47 -14.42
C LEU A 151 -21.41 -0.17 -15.20
N ASP A 152 -22.05 0.95 -14.91
CA ASP A 152 -23.24 1.46 -15.58
C ASP A 152 -23.23 3.00 -15.62
N PRO A 153 -22.80 3.61 -16.75
CA PRO A 153 -22.68 5.05 -16.85
C PRO A 153 -24.02 5.80 -16.80
N ARG A 154 -25.17 5.12 -16.85
CA ARG A 154 -26.50 5.75 -16.77
C ARG A 154 -26.86 6.18 -15.35
N ASP A 155 -26.30 5.51 -14.35
CA ASP A 155 -26.56 5.77 -12.93
C ASP A 155 -25.51 6.72 -12.32
N ALA A 156 -24.51 7.11 -13.11
CA ALA A 156 -23.45 8.00 -12.65
C ALA A 156 -23.91 9.48 -12.61
N PRO A 157 -23.43 10.27 -11.64
CA PRO A 157 -23.64 11.71 -11.64
C PRO A 157 -23.12 12.36 -12.93
N ALA A 158 -23.81 13.39 -13.43
CA ALA A 158 -23.33 14.19 -14.56
C ALA A 158 -21.99 14.87 -14.24
N TYR A 159 -21.17 15.13 -15.27
CA TYR A 159 -19.90 15.85 -15.10
C TYR A 159 -20.11 17.35 -14.94
N GLY A 160 -21.28 17.87 -15.32
CA GLY A 160 -21.56 19.31 -15.30
C GLY A 160 -20.72 20.05 -16.34
N VAL A 161 -20.43 19.39 -17.47
CA VAL A 161 -19.65 19.97 -18.57
C VAL A 161 -20.58 20.65 -19.57
N PRO A 162 -20.09 21.66 -20.34
CA PRO A 162 -20.89 22.27 -21.39
C PRO A 162 -21.44 21.21 -22.35
N GLY A 163 -22.77 21.15 -22.50
CA GLY A 163 -23.47 20.16 -23.33
C GLY A 163 -24.30 19.13 -22.54
N ASP A 164 -24.26 19.14 -21.21
CA ASP A 164 -25.08 18.29 -20.32
C ASP A 164 -26.51 18.83 -20.05
N GLU A 165 -27.00 19.81 -20.84
CA GLU A 165 -28.39 20.34 -20.78
C GLU A 165 -29.37 19.58 -21.68
#